data_AF-A0A1V1NTI4-F1
#
_entry.id   AF-A0A1V1NTI4-F1
#
_cell.length_a   1.000
_cell.length_b   1.000
_cell.length_c   1.000
_cell.angle_alpha   90.00
_cell.angle_beta   90.00
_cell.angle_gamma   90.00
#
_symmetry.space_group_name_H-M   'P 1'
#
loop_
_entity.id
_entity.type
_entity.pdbx_description
1 polymer ?
#
loop_
_entity_poly.entity_id
_entity_poly.type
_entity_poly.pdbx_seq_one_letter_code
_entity_poly.pdbx_strand_id
1 'polypeptide(L)'
;MPADAITAGAYWRINNSPWYMSGDTASGISVGQYTLEFIEISGWQRPNNQIISVESAQTTYASAAYAPETGNATVAIYPQSAVDSGALWRIDSGLWQNSGDIVSNLRAGEHQLTFKTISGWITPQMQTIYVSHNQTYHTSGTYNQQRFTVNISGNGAIEINGYAYSLPFQDVYYSGTSLSVKAIPENTFESWSGSIESSQNPLSFQINSDLNITASFELSEHIDMFLSEGWHMISLPVIPESKELADIFPGVSVAYAFDQSYQAVTQLEPGRGYWIKVPYSRTYTLKGLAFKCNRLRLSKGWHLLGGINASVMPQPADKISVVYGFDRSYFCYRCF
;
A
#
# COMPACT_ATOMS: atom_id res chain seq x y z
N MET A 1 4.20 -31.12 49.31
CA MET A 1 3.38 -31.38 48.11
C MET A 1 2.71 -30.08 47.66
N PRO A 2 2.31 -29.93 46.38
CA PRO A 2 1.62 -28.73 45.90
C PRO A 2 0.25 -28.53 46.56
N ALA A 3 -0.10 -27.28 46.92
CA ALA A 3 -1.39 -26.95 47.54
C ALA A 3 -2.58 -27.33 46.65
N ASP A 4 -2.44 -27.15 45.34
CA ASP A 4 -3.47 -27.49 44.36
C ASP A 4 -3.75 -28.99 44.31
N ALA A 5 -2.75 -29.84 44.56
CA ALA A 5 -2.95 -31.29 44.68
C ALA A 5 -3.75 -31.65 45.93
N ILE A 6 -3.51 -30.95 47.05
CA ILE A 6 -4.29 -31.12 48.29
C ILE A 6 -5.75 -30.75 48.04
N THR A 7 -6.00 -29.58 47.43
CA THR A 7 -7.35 -29.12 47.07
C THR A 7 -8.04 -30.07 46.09
N ALA A 8 -7.28 -30.69 45.18
CA ALA A 8 -7.79 -31.69 44.25
C ALA A 8 -8.07 -33.07 44.89
N GLY A 9 -7.89 -33.21 46.20
CA GLY A 9 -8.16 -34.43 46.94
C GLY A 9 -6.96 -35.37 47.04
N ALA A 10 -5.77 -34.84 47.31
CA ALA A 10 -4.63 -35.69 47.65
C ALA A 10 -4.84 -36.38 49.01
N TYR A 11 -5.25 -37.65 48.93
CA TYR A 11 -5.40 -38.54 50.07
C TYR A 11 -4.30 -39.62 50.09
N TRP A 12 -4.06 -40.15 51.28
CA TRP A 12 -3.20 -41.30 51.54
C TRP A 12 -3.92 -42.33 52.39
N ARG A 13 -3.49 -43.60 52.35
CA ARG A 13 -4.02 -44.65 53.23
C ARG A 13 -2.93 -45.66 53.55
N ILE A 14 -3.14 -46.43 54.62
CA ILE A 14 -2.25 -47.51 55.01
C ILE A 14 -2.92 -48.83 54.66
N ASN A 15 -2.35 -49.57 53.73
CA ASN A 15 -2.95 -50.77 53.15
C ASN A 15 -4.42 -50.48 52.75
N ASN A 16 -5.37 -51.32 53.18
CA ASN A 16 -6.80 -51.17 52.89
C ASN A 16 -7.58 -50.32 53.92
N SER A 17 -6.92 -49.40 54.64
CA SER A 17 -7.61 -48.46 55.53
C SER A 17 -8.49 -47.47 54.75
N PRO A 18 -9.40 -46.73 55.43
CA PRO A 18 -9.97 -45.52 54.87
C PRO A 18 -8.88 -44.52 54.43
N TRP A 19 -9.25 -43.63 53.50
CA TRP A 19 -8.40 -42.54 53.03
C TRP A 19 -8.33 -41.41 54.05
N TYR A 20 -7.12 -40.92 54.29
CA TYR A 20 -6.78 -39.82 55.18
C TYR A 20 -6.34 -38.60 54.37
N MET A 21 -6.71 -37.39 54.81
CA MET A 21 -6.28 -36.15 54.17
C MET A 21 -4.78 -35.95 54.35
N SER A 22 -4.17 -35.21 53.42
CA SER A 22 -2.81 -34.71 53.61
C SER A 22 -2.69 -33.96 54.95
N GLY A 23 -1.76 -34.39 55.80
CA GLY A 23 -1.50 -33.79 57.11
C GLY A 23 -2.18 -34.50 58.29
N ASP A 24 -3.12 -35.41 58.02
CA ASP A 24 -3.74 -36.21 59.06
C ASP A 24 -2.73 -37.16 59.74
N THR A 25 -3.08 -37.64 60.93
CA THR A 25 -2.35 -38.68 61.64
C THR A 25 -3.27 -39.88 61.89
N ALA A 26 -2.86 -41.06 61.41
CA ALA A 26 -3.56 -42.31 61.73
C ALA A 26 -3.04 -42.87 63.07
N SER A 27 -3.96 -43.12 64.01
CA SER A 27 -3.64 -43.60 65.37
C SER A 27 -4.07 -45.06 65.57
N GLY A 28 -3.47 -45.73 66.56
CA GLY A 28 -3.86 -47.11 66.95
C GLY A 28 -3.34 -48.20 66.01
N ILE A 29 -2.27 -47.92 65.26
CA ILE A 29 -1.62 -48.88 64.36
C ILE A 29 -0.66 -49.76 65.16
N SER A 30 -0.76 -51.08 64.98
CA SER A 30 0.16 -52.03 65.62
C SER A 30 1.58 -51.90 65.06
N VAL A 31 2.56 -52.36 65.83
CA VAL A 31 3.97 -52.44 65.39
C VAL A 31 4.09 -53.35 64.15
N GLY A 32 4.81 -52.89 63.12
CA GLY A 32 4.97 -53.65 61.88
C GLY A 32 5.34 -52.80 60.66
N GLN A 33 5.44 -53.45 59.51
CA GLN A 33 5.65 -52.79 58.22
C GLN A 33 4.32 -52.65 57.45
N TYR A 34 4.14 -51.51 56.81
CA TYR A 34 2.92 -51.18 56.10
C TYR A 34 3.20 -50.50 54.76
N THR A 35 2.27 -50.66 53.81
CA THR A 35 2.30 -49.95 52.54
C THR A 35 1.48 -48.66 52.67
N LEU A 36 2.13 -47.54 52.40
CA LEU A 36 1.49 -46.24 52.24
C LEU A 36 1.10 -46.08 50.77
N GLU A 37 -0.20 -45.97 50.51
CA GLU A 37 -0.80 -45.81 49.20
C GLU A 37 -1.33 -44.38 49.02
N PHE A 38 -1.32 -43.89 47.79
CA PHE A 38 -1.77 -42.55 47.42
C PHE A 38 -2.89 -42.65 46.38
N ILE A 39 -3.90 -41.79 46.46
CA ILE A 39 -5.06 -41.81 45.56
C ILE A 39 -4.70 -41.32 44.15
N GLU A 40 -5.37 -41.79 43.11
CA GLU A 40 -5.18 -41.22 41.78
C GLU A 40 -5.99 -39.93 41.62
N ILE A 41 -5.37 -38.90 41.04
CA ILE A 41 -5.98 -37.59 40.80
C ILE A 41 -5.76 -37.23 39.33
N SER A 42 -6.84 -36.93 38.60
CA SER A 42 -6.75 -36.52 37.21
C SER A 42 -5.88 -35.27 37.03
N GLY A 43 -4.96 -35.28 36.06
CA GLY A 43 -4.03 -34.19 35.81
C GLY A 43 -2.81 -34.16 36.75
N TRP A 44 -2.64 -35.19 37.59
CA TRP A 44 -1.49 -35.33 38.49
C TRP A 44 -0.86 -36.72 38.39
N GLN A 45 0.47 -36.74 38.28
CA GLN A 45 1.26 -37.93 38.47
C GLN A 45 1.23 -38.33 39.95
N ARG A 46 0.63 -39.49 40.21
CA ARG A 46 0.55 -40.09 41.54
C ARG A 46 1.94 -40.51 42.03
N PRO A 47 2.28 -40.25 43.31
CA PRO A 47 3.51 -40.78 43.89
C PRO A 47 3.52 -42.31 43.94
N ASN A 48 4.71 -42.90 43.84
CA ASN A 48 4.90 -44.33 44.10
C ASN A 48 4.50 -44.68 45.54
N ASN A 49 3.90 -45.86 45.72
CA ASN A 49 3.62 -46.38 47.06
C ASN A 49 4.93 -46.50 47.87
N GLN A 50 4.85 -46.21 49.15
CA GLN A 50 6.01 -46.25 50.07
C GLN A 50 5.83 -47.38 51.08
N ILE A 51 6.93 -47.94 51.58
CA ILE A 51 6.90 -48.88 52.70
C ILE A 51 7.33 -48.11 53.96
N ILE A 52 6.51 -48.15 55.00
CA ILE A 52 6.77 -47.51 56.29
C ILE A 52 6.85 -48.56 57.41
N SER A 53 7.64 -48.29 58.44
CA SER A 53 7.73 -49.14 59.64
C SER A 53 7.19 -48.36 60.83
N VAL A 54 6.24 -48.95 61.57
CA VAL A 54 5.66 -48.39 62.81
C VAL A 54 6.30 -49.10 63.99
N GLU A 55 6.89 -48.32 64.89
CA GLU A 55 7.52 -48.80 66.13
C GLU A 55 6.64 -48.50 67.36
N SER A 56 6.85 -49.25 68.44
CA SER A 56 6.01 -49.15 69.64
C SER A 56 6.13 -47.76 70.26
N ALA A 57 4.98 -47.12 70.52
CA ALA A 57 4.87 -45.79 71.12
C ALA A 57 5.63 -44.66 70.38
N GLN A 58 5.88 -44.82 69.07
CA GLN A 58 6.48 -43.79 68.23
C GLN A 58 5.55 -43.39 67.07
N THR A 59 5.71 -42.15 66.59
CA THR A 59 5.05 -41.65 65.38
C THR A 59 6.00 -41.77 64.19
N THR A 60 5.59 -42.51 63.16
CA THR A 60 6.33 -42.58 61.89
C THR A 60 5.88 -41.45 60.97
N TYR A 61 6.82 -40.62 60.51
CA TYR A 61 6.56 -39.56 59.56
C TYR A 61 6.91 -40.02 58.14
N ALA A 62 5.99 -39.85 57.20
CA ALA A 62 6.20 -40.12 55.79
C ALA A 62 5.65 -38.95 54.95
N SER A 63 6.24 -38.73 53.78
CA SER A 63 5.79 -37.68 52.88
C SER A 63 5.96 -38.10 51.42
N ALA A 64 5.06 -37.62 50.57
CA ALA A 64 5.12 -37.79 49.14
C ALA A 64 4.57 -36.53 48.45
N ALA A 65 4.87 -36.36 47.17
CA ALA A 65 4.44 -35.20 46.39
C ALA A 65 3.93 -35.64 45.03
N TYR A 66 2.71 -35.20 44.70
CA TYR A 66 2.20 -35.28 43.33
C TYR A 66 2.93 -34.27 42.45
N ALA A 67 3.20 -34.66 41.21
CA ALA A 67 3.69 -33.77 40.16
C ALA A 67 2.57 -33.54 39.14
N PRO A 68 2.42 -32.35 38.55
CA PRO A 68 1.42 -32.15 37.51
C PRO A 68 1.73 -33.03 36.30
N GLU A 69 0.69 -33.63 35.71
CA GLU A 69 0.85 -34.23 34.39
C GLU A 69 1.19 -33.14 33.39
N THR A 70 2.28 -33.33 32.67
CA THR A 70 2.74 -32.37 31.66
C THR A 70 3.01 -33.05 30.32
N GLY A 71 3.00 -32.25 29.26
CA GLY A 71 3.40 -32.60 27.91
C GLY A 71 4.08 -31.41 27.23
N ASN A 72 4.20 -31.47 25.91
CA ASN A 72 4.89 -30.46 25.11
C ASN A 72 4.00 -30.02 23.93
N ALA A 73 4.35 -28.90 23.30
CA ALA A 73 3.75 -28.48 22.04
C ALA A 73 4.81 -27.90 21.10
N THR A 74 4.62 -28.09 19.79
CA THR A 74 5.40 -27.44 18.73
C THR A 74 4.49 -27.02 17.59
N VAL A 75 4.83 -25.89 16.96
CA VAL A 75 4.02 -25.27 15.92
C VAL A 75 4.89 -24.88 14.73
N ALA A 76 4.54 -25.41 13.56
CA ALA A 76 5.15 -24.99 12.30
C ALA A 76 4.40 -23.76 11.73
N ILE A 77 5.11 -22.71 11.37
CA ILE A 77 4.55 -21.51 10.73
C ILE A 77 4.86 -21.55 9.23
N TYR A 78 3.84 -21.28 8.42
CA TYR A 78 3.93 -21.16 6.97
C TYR A 78 3.32 -19.85 6.45
N PRO A 79 3.76 -19.36 5.27
CA PRO A 79 4.94 -19.80 4.51
C PRO A 79 6.25 -19.34 5.16
N GLN A 80 7.40 -19.80 4.65
CA GLN A 80 8.73 -19.41 5.15
C GLN A 80 8.94 -17.88 5.10
N SER A 81 8.41 -17.19 4.09
CA SER A 81 8.51 -15.73 4.01
C SER A 81 7.79 -15.00 5.14
N ALA A 82 6.78 -15.60 5.78
CA ALA A 82 6.17 -15.06 7.00
C ALA A 82 7.11 -15.24 8.21
N VAL A 83 7.79 -16.38 8.30
CA VAL A 83 8.83 -16.62 9.33
C VAL A 83 9.97 -15.62 9.19
N ASP A 84 10.46 -15.41 7.97
CA ASP A 84 11.51 -14.44 7.67
C ASP A 84 11.06 -13.00 7.98
N SER A 85 9.75 -12.73 7.91
CA SER A 85 9.12 -11.45 8.31
C SER A 85 8.87 -11.33 9.82
N GLY A 86 9.32 -12.31 10.63
CA GLY A 86 9.23 -12.27 12.10
C GLY A 86 7.95 -12.87 12.67
N ALA A 87 7.27 -13.76 11.95
CA ALA A 87 6.15 -14.53 12.49
C ALA A 87 6.63 -15.43 13.64
N LEU A 88 5.89 -15.39 14.76
CA LEU A 88 6.16 -16.16 15.97
C LEU A 88 4.83 -16.71 16.51
N TRP A 89 4.91 -17.74 17.36
CA TRP A 89 3.76 -18.31 18.05
C TRP A 89 4.01 -18.35 19.56
N ARG A 90 2.96 -18.47 20.37
CA ARG A 90 3.09 -18.71 21.81
C ARG A 90 1.91 -19.52 22.32
N ILE A 91 2.14 -20.22 23.43
CA ILE A 91 1.08 -20.85 24.22
C ILE A 91 0.75 -19.96 25.41
N ASP A 92 -0.55 -19.72 25.60
CA ASP A 92 -1.14 -18.86 26.60
C ASP A 92 -0.47 -17.47 26.63
N SER A 93 0.01 -17.05 27.80
CA SER A 93 0.77 -15.83 28.04
C SER A 93 2.29 -16.05 28.06
N GLY A 94 2.77 -17.19 27.56
CA GLY A 94 4.18 -17.55 27.51
C GLY A 94 5.02 -16.71 26.54
N LEU A 95 6.30 -17.07 26.44
CA LEU A 95 7.25 -16.43 25.52
C LEU A 95 6.89 -16.76 24.07
N TRP A 96 7.15 -15.79 23.18
CA TRP A 96 7.11 -16.01 21.74
C TRP A 96 8.21 -16.97 21.30
N GLN A 97 7.85 -17.89 20.41
CA GLN A 97 8.65 -19.00 19.93
C GLN A 97 8.80 -18.90 18.41
N ASN A 98 9.94 -19.36 17.89
CA ASN A 98 10.16 -19.48 16.45
C ASN A 98 9.42 -20.69 15.90
N SER A 99 9.21 -20.71 14.57
CA SER A 99 8.62 -21.86 13.88
C SER A 99 9.38 -23.15 14.19
N GLY A 100 8.67 -24.18 14.66
CA GLY A 100 9.23 -25.50 14.97
C GLY A 100 9.88 -25.64 16.35
N ASP A 101 9.99 -24.56 17.15
CA ASP A 101 10.46 -24.66 18.54
C ASP A 101 9.54 -25.58 19.37
N ILE A 102 10.05 -26.10 20.49
CA ILE A 102 9.28 -26.96 21.40
C ILE A 102 9.10 -26.22 22.73
N VAL A 103 7.85 -26.03 23.14
CA VAL A 103 7.51 -25.59 24.50
C VAL A 103 7.21 -26.83 25.34
N SER A 104 8.05 -27.09 26.34
CA SER A 104 7.95 -28.25 27.22
C SER A 104 7.27 -27.94 28.55
N ASN A 105 6.91 -28.99 29.29
CA ASN A 105 6.34 -28.92 30.65
C ASN A 105 5.01 -28.13 30.71
N LEU A 106 4.24 -28.15 29.63
CA LEU A 106 2.88 -27.61 29.60
C LEU A 106 1.98 -28.56 30.39
N ARG A 107 1.14 -28.03 31.28
CA ARG A 107 0.19 -28.84 32.04
C ARG A 107 -0.74 -29.59 31.07
N ALA A 108 -1.04 -30.85 31.34
CA ALA A 108 -1.99 -31.58 30.50
C ALA A 108 -3.37 -30.90 30.56
N GLY A 109 -3.99 -30.68 29.40
CA GLY A 109 -5.25 -29.96 29.27
C GLY A 109 -5.30 -28.99 28.10
N GLU A 110 -6.28 -28.08 28.16
CA GLU A 110 -6.51 -27.06 27.13
C GLU A 110 -5.56 -25.87 27.28
N HIS A 111 -5.11 -25.35 26.14
CA HIS A 111 -4.20 -24.22 26.03
C HIS A 111 -4.58 -23.32 24.86
N GLN A 112 -4.26 -22.02 24.96
CA GLN A 112 -4.47 -21.06 23.88
C GLN A 112 -3.20 -20.90 23.03
N LEU A 113 -3.25 -21.29 21.77
CA LEU A 113 -2.22 -21.02 20.79
C LEU A 113 -2.48 -19.68 20.09
N THR A 114 -1.57 -18.72 20.27
CA THR A 114 -1.65 -17.39 19.66
C THR A 114 -0.51 -17.17 18.68
N PHE A 115 -0.80 -16.47 17.59
CA PHE A 115 0.15 -16.10 16.55
C PHE A 115 0.44 -14.59 16.60
N LYS A 116 1.70 -14.20 16.36
CA LYS A 116 2.11 -12.79 16.40
C LYS A 116 1.65 -12.07 15.15
N THR A 117 0.96 -10.94 15.30
CA THR A 117 0.63 -10.08 14.14
C THR A 117 1.88 -9.42 13.59
N ILE A 118 2.05 -9.50 12.27
CA ILE A 118 3.18 -8.92 11.53
C ILE A 118 2.65 -8.11 10.33
N SER A 119 3.38 -7.06 9.94
CA SER A 119 2.97 -6.16 8.85
C SER A 119 2.94 -6.88 7.49
N GLY A 120 1.92 -6.60 6.67
CA GLY A 120 1.78 -7.17 5.33
C GLY A 120 1.22 -8.59 5.28
N TRP A 121 0.84 -9.17 6.43
CA TRP A 121 0.28 -10.52 6.53
C TRP A 121 -1.03 -10.53 7.32
N ILE A 122 -1.92 -11.43 6.93
CA ILE A 122 -3.11 -11.82 7.68
C ILE A 122 -2.68 -12.87 8.69
N THR A 123 -2.72 -12.52 9.97
CA THR A 123 -2.40 -13.40 11.09
C THR A 123 -3.38 -14.58 11.16
N PRO A 124 -2.93 -15.82 11.37
CA PRO A 124 -3.82 -16.94 11.65
C PRO A 124 -4.69 -16.65 12.87
N GLN A 125 -5.91 -17.17 12.87
CA GLN A 125 -6.77 -17.09 14.04
C GLN A 125 -6.15 -17.84 15.22
N MET A 126 -6.37 -17.33 16.43
CA MET A 126 -6.04 -18.04 17.67
C MET A 126 -6.74 -19.41 17.70
N GLN A 127 -6.03 -20.42 18.18
CA GLN A 127 -6.52 -21.80 18.28
C GLN A 127 -6.54 -22.26 19.74
N THR A 128 -7.50 -23.10 20.10
CA THR A 128 -7.46 -23.88 21.35
C THR A 128 -6.85 -25.25 21.04
N ILE A 129 -5.80 -25.65 21.77
CA ILE A 129 -5.13 -26.95 21.62
C ILE A 129 -5.27 -27.76 22.89
N TYR A 130 -5.09 -29.08 22.80
CA TYR A 130 -5.11 -29.99 23.95
C TYR A 130 -3.78 -30.72 24.06
N VAL A 131 -3.05 -30.51 25.15
CA VAL A 131 -1.78 -31.17 25.44
C VAL A 131 -2.03 -32.39 26.32
N SER A 132 -1.62 -33.57 25.84
CA SER A 132 -1.74 -34.82 26.59
C SER A 132 -0.45 -35.14 27.36
N HIS A 133 -0.60 -35.87 28.46
CA HIS A 133 0.54 -36.24 29.32
C HIS A 133 1.62 -37.03 28.54
N ASN A 134 2.89 -36.64 28.71
CA ASN A 134 4.07 -37.23 28.07
C ASN A 134 4.00 -37.28 26.53
N GLN A 135 3.18 -36.43 25.92
CA GLN A 135 3.08 -36.31 24.46
C GLN A 135 3.54 -34.93 24.01
N THR A 136 3.95 -34.85 22.74
CA THR A 136 4.20 -33.57 22.06
C THR A 136 3.05 -33.33 21.10
N TYR A 137 2.30 -32.26 21.30
CA TYR A 137 1.26 -31.82 20.38
C TYR A 137 1.90 -31.11 19.18
N HIS A 138 1.49 -31.49 17.96
CA HIS A 138 2.00 -30.92 16.72
C HIS A 138 0.89 -30.21 15.97
N THR A 139 1.09 -28.94 15.60
CA THR A 139 0.15 -28.19 14.75
C THR A 139 0.89 -27.18 13.87
N SER A 140 0.13 -26.41 13.09
CA SER A 140 0.67 -25.35 12.24
C SER A 140 -0.20 -24.10 12.21
N GLY A 141 0.42 -22.97 11.90
CA GLY A 141 -0.24 -21.70 11.59
C GLY A 141 0.13 -21.21 10.20
N THR A 142 -0.86 -20.80 9.41
CA THR A 142 -0.63 -20.29 8.05
C THR A 142 -0.98 -18.81 7.95
N TYR A 143 0.03 -17.98 7.68
CA TYR A 143 -0.13 -16.56 7.37
C TYR A 143 -0.42 -16.39 5.88
N ASN A 144 -1.37 -15.52 5.56
CA ASN A 144 -1.68 -15.18 4.17
C ASN A 144 -1.20 -13.76 3.88
N GLN A 145 -0.43 -13.56 2.81
CA GLN A 145 0.05 -12.22 2.48
C GLN A 145 -1.14 -11.31 2.13
N GLN A 146 -1.16 -10.11 2.70
CA GLN A 146 -2.20 -9.13 2.41
C GLN A 146 -2.07 -8.64 0.97
N ARG A 147 -3.21 -8.43 0.33
CA ARG A 147 -3.31 -7.89 -1.03
C ARG A 147 -4.32 -6.77 -1.05
N PHE A 148 -4.06 -5.80 -1.91
CA PHE A 148 -4.89 -4.61 -2.07
C PHE A 148 -5.12 -4.32 -3.55
N THR A 149 -6.28 -3.76 -3.84
CA THR A 149 -6.67 -3.36 -5.19
C THR A 149 -6.15 -1.96 -5.48
N VAL A 150 -5.60 -1.76 -6.67
CA VAL A 150 -5.27 -0.43 -7.20
C VAL A 150 -6.16 -0.18 -8.40
N ASN A 151 -7.07 0.79 -8.24
CA ASN A 151 -7.91 1.30 -9.31
C ASN A 151 -7.39 2.67 -9.74
N ILE A 152 -7.10 2.83 -11.03
CA ILE A 152 -6.71 4.11 -11.61
C ILE A 152 -7.72 4.47 -12.69
N SER A 153 -8.35 5.63 -12.57
CA SER A 153 -9.35 6.14 -13.52
C SER A 153 -8.86 7.44 -14.20
N GLY A 154 -9.51 7.84 -15.29
CA GLY A 154 -9.14 9.03 -16.07
C GLY A 154 -9.36 8.82 -17.57
N ASN A 155 -9.08 9.85 -18.36
CA ASN A 155 -9.17 9.80 -19.83
C ASN A 155 -7.76 9.76 -20.41
N GLY A 156 -7.28 8.57 -20.79
CA GLY A 156 -5.94 8.40 -21.36
C GLY A 156 -5.31 7.05 -21.01
N ALA A 157 -3.99 7.04 -20.93
CA ALA A 157 -3.20 5.85 -20.60
C ALA A 157 -2.18 6.15 -19.51
N ILE A 158 -1.73 5.09 -18.83
CA ILE A 158 -0.65 5.12 -17.86
C ILE A 158 0.44 4.13 -18.26
N GLU A 159 1.66 4.39 -17.84
CA GLU A 159 2.80 3.49 -17.90
C GLU A 159 3.06 2.94 -16.50
N ILE A 160 3.14 1.62 -16.37
CA ILE A 160 3.59 0.95 -15.16
C ILE A 160 4.74 0.02 -15.56
N ASN A 161 5.91 0.21 -14.96
CA ASN A 161 7.12 -0.60 -15.24
C ASN A 161 7.48 -0.68 -16.74
N GLY A 162 7.25 0.40 -17.50
CA GLY A 162 7.54 0.46 -18.94
C GLY A 162 6.46 -0.11 -19.87
N TYR A 163 5.34 -0.61 -19.33
CA TYR A 163 4.20 -1.07 -20.12
C TYR A 163 3.05 -0.07 -20.04
N ALA A 164 2.46 0.24 -21.20
CA ALA A 164 1.33 1.14 -21.32
C ALA A 164 -0.01 0.41 -21.11
N TYR A 165 -0.90 1.01 -20.33
CA TYR A 165 -2.25 0.52 -20.04
C TYR A 165 -3.27 1.64 -20.29
N SER A 166 -4.37 1.32 -20.97
CA SER A 166 -5.51 2.25 -21.10
C SER A 166 -6.24 2.40 -19.76
N LEU A 167 -6.74 3.59 -19.47
CA LEU A 167 -7.63 3.82 -18.34
C LEU A 167 -9.09 3.50 -18.70
N PRO A 168 -9.91 2.99 -17.75
CA PRO A 168 -9.54 2.67 -16.36
C PRO A 168 -8.67 1.41 -16.23
N PHE A 169 -7.73 1.45 -15.30
CA PHE A 169 -6.85 0.35 -14.94
C PHE A 169 -7.23 -0.21 -13.56
N GLN A 170 -7.22 -1.53 -13.43
CA GLN A 170 -7.45 -2.22 -12.16
C GLN A 170 -6.54 -3.45 -12.07
N ASP A 171 -5.84 -3.59 -10.95
CA ASP A 171 -5.10 -4.80 -10.61
C ASP A 171 -4.95 -4.97 -9.09
N VAL A 172 -4.48 -6.13 -8.65
CA VAL A 172 -4.28 -6.50 -7.24
C VAL A 172 -2.81 -6.74 -6.96
N TYR A 173 -2.29 -6.09 -5.92
CA TYR A 173 -0.88 -6.14 -5.53
C TYR A 173 -0.72 -6.61 -4.09
N TYR A 174 0.44 -7.19 -3.78
CA TYR A 174 0.80 -7.50 -2.40
C TYR A 174 1.09 -6.23 -1.59
N SER A 175 0.74 -6.25 -0.30
CA SER A 175 1.07 -5.18 0.65
C SER A 175 2.57 -4.89 0.66
N GLY A 176 2.94 -3.62 0.74
CA GLY A 176 4.32 -3.12 0.70
C GLY A 176 4.93 -2.99 -0.70
N THR A 177 4.23 -3.42 -1.76
CA THR A 177 4.71 -3.24 -3.15
C THR A 177 4.85 -1.75 -3.47
N SER A 178 6.02 -1.34 -3.98
CA SER A 178 6.23 0.01 -4.51
C SER A 178 5.88 0.04 -6.00
N LEU A 179 5.01 0.95 -6.42
CA LEU A 179 4.70 1.21 -7.83
C LEU A 179 5.17 2.61 -8.24
N SER A 180 5.61 2.73 -9.49
CA SER A 180 5.83 3.99 -10.18
C SER A 180 4.91 4.04 -11.40
N VAL A 181 3.95 4.98 -11.37
CA VAL A 181 2.94 5.16 -12.41
C VAL A 181 3.19 6.47 -13.12
N LYS A 182 3.38 6.42 -14.44
CA LYS A 182 3.53 7.62 -15.27
C LYS A 182 2.26 7.82 -16.09
N ALA A 183 1.66 8.99 -16.10
CA ALA A 183 0.61 9.29 -17.07
C ALA A 183 1.27 9.48 -18.45
N ILE A 184 0.84 8.69 -19.45
CA ILE A 184 1.30 8.78 -20.84
C ILE A 184 0.41 9.77 -21.56
N PRO A 185 0.95 10.75 -22.32
CA PRO A 185 0.12 11.82 -22.83
C PRO A 185 -0.77 11.33 -23.97
N GLU A 186 -2.06 11.64 -23.87
CA GLU A 186 -2.72 12.30 -24.99
C GLU A 186 -3.00 13.80 -24.70
N ASN A 187 -2.74 14.25 -23.46
CA ASN A 187 -3.06 15.58 -22.92
C ASN A 187 -2.00 16.04 -21.90
N THR A 188 -1.99 17.33 -21.52
CA THR A 188 -1.23 17.83 -20.37
C THR A 188 -1.81 17.23 -19.09
N PHE A 189 -1.12 16.24 -18.53
CA PHE A 189 -1.41 15.72 -17.19
C PHE A 189 -1.45 16.88 -16.18
N GLU A 190 -2.53 16.97 -15.42
CA GLU A 190 -2.75 18.03 -14.44
C GLU A 190 -2.35 17.55 -13.04
N SER A 191 -2.98 16.46 -12.58
CA SER A 191 -2.76 15.91 -11.24
C SER A 191 -3.32 14.49 -11.09
N TRP A 192 -2.81 13.80 -10.07
CA TRP A 192 -3.43 12.62 -9.46
C TRP A 192 -4.31 13.08 -8.30
N SER A 193 -5.47 12.46 -8.13
CA SER A 193 -6.39 12.69 -7.01
C SER A 193 -7.01 11.39 -6.49
N GLY A 194 -7.75 11.46 -5.37
CA GLY A 194 -8.38 10.30 -4.75
C GLY A 194 -7.60 9.82 -3.52
N SER A 195 -7.20 8.55 -3.48
CA SER A 195 -6.38 8.01 -2.39
C SER A 195 -5.01 8.68 -2.28
N ILE A 196 -4.51 9.27 -3.37
CA ILE A 196 -3.25 10.00 -3.43
C ILE A 196 -3.49 11.29 -4.22
N GLU A 197 -3.12 12.43 -3.63
CA GLU A 197 -3.14 13.74 -4.30
C GLU A 197 -1.71 14.16 -4.63
N SER A 198 -1.42 14.43 -5.90
CA SER A 198 -0.07 14.80 -6.34
C SER A 198 -0.06 15.40 -7.74
N SER A 199 0.80 16.39 -7.98
CA SER A 199 1.11 16.90 -9.33
C SER A 199 2.34 16.24 -9.96
N GLN A 200 2.98 15.29 -9.27
CA GLN A 200 4.16 14.60 -9.79
C GLN A 200 3.78 13.58 -10.86
N ASN A 201 4.52 13.57 -11.96
CA ASN A 201 4.41 12.56 -13.01
C ASN A 201 5.82 12.21 -13.51
N PRO A 202 6.35 11.01 -13.21
CA PRO A 202 5.68 9.85 -12.60
C PRO A 202 5.36 9.99 -11.11
N LEU A 203 4.31 9.30 -10.66
CA LEU A 203 3.91 9.15 -9.28
C LEU A 203 4.43 7.83 -8.70
N SER A 204 5.18 7.89 -7.60
CA SER A 204 5.66 6.72 -6.88
C SER A 204 5.00 6.59 -5.51
N PHE A 205 4.54 5.39 -5.14
CA PHE A 205 3.90 5.11 -3.86
C PHE A 205 4.04 3.65 -3.44
N GLN A 206 3.80 3.37 -2.15
CA GLN A 206 3.69 2.02 -1.60
C GLN A 206 2.24 1.64 -1.37
N ILE A 207 1.91 0.38 -1.65
CA ILE A 207 0.56 -0.16 -1.52
C ILE A 207 0.38 -0.75 -0.13
N ASN A 208 -0.35 -0.06 0.75
CA ASN A 208 -0.64 -0.49 2.12
C ASN A 208 -2.15 -0.55 2.44
N SER A 209 -2.99 -0.24 1.46
CA SER A 209 -4.45 -0.31 1.50
C SER A 209 -4.99 -0.37 0.08
N ASP A 210 -6.30 -0.59 -0.08
CA ASP A 210 -6.94 -0.37 -1.38
C ASP A 210 -6.78 1.10 -1.80
N LEU A 211 -6.51 1.33 -3.09
CA LEU A 211 -6.26 2.65 -3.66
C LEU A 211 -7.21 2.91 -4.82
N ASN A 212 -7.86 4.07 -4.79
CA ASN A 212 -8.67 4.61 -5.88
C ASN A 212 -8.05 5.94 -6.29
N ILE A 213 -7.33 5.96 -7.40
CA ILE A 213 -6.60 7.12 -7.91
C ILE A 213 -7.26 7.58 -9.21
N THR A 214 -7.31 8.88 -9.44
CA THR A 214 -7.80 9.46 -10.68
C THR A 214 -6.71 10.33 -11.30
N ALA A 215 -6.35 10.04 -12.55
CA ALA A 215 -5.51 10.87 -13.39
C ALA A 215 -6.38 11.96 -14.05
N SER A 216 -6.14 13.22 -13.68
CA SER A 216 -6.74 14.37 -14.31
C SER A 216 -5.84 14.87 -15.43
N PHE A 217 -6.46 15.14 -16.58
CA PHE A 217 -5.81 15.65 -17.77
C PHE A 217 -6.54 16.91 -18.23
N GLU A 218 -5.80 17.96 -18.56
CA GLU A 218 -6.39 19.13 -19.21
C GLU A 218 -6.67 18.81 -20.69
N LEU A 219 -7.84 19.21 -21.19
CA LEU A 219 -8.21 19.03 -22.60
C LEU A 219 -7.21 19.75 -23.52
N SER A 220 -6.46 18.99 -24.32
CA SER A 220 -5.74 19.50 -25.47
C SER A 220 -6.71 19.69 -26.64
N GLU A 221 -6.67 20.87 -27.24
CA GLU A 221 -7.33 21.12 -28.52
C GLU A 221 -6.34 20.81 -29.67
N HIS A 222 -6.88 20.56 -30.86
CA HIS A 222 -6.09 20.59 -32.07
C HIS A 222 -6.77 21.46 -33.12
N ILE A 223 -5.97 22.14 -33.92
CA ILE A 223 -6.43 22.88 -35.08
C ILE A 223 -5.60 22.46 -36.29
N ASP A 224 -6.30 22.18 -37.39
CA ASP A 224 -5.67 21.93 -38.67
C ASP A 224 -5.62 23.23 -39.47
N MET A 225 -4.40 23.64 -39.81
CA MET A 225 -4.12 24.86 -40.57
C MET A 225 -3.55 24.48 -41.93
N PHE A 226 -4.37 24.62 -42.97
CA PHE A 226 -3.89 24.49 -44.35
C PHE A 226 -3.20 25.79 -44.77
N LEU A 227 -1.91 25.69 -45.11
CA LEU A 227 -1.12 26.80 -45.63
C LEU A 227 -0.61 26.42 -47.02
N SER A 228 -0.86 27.27 -48.01
CA SER A 228 -0.29 27.10 -49.35
C SER A 228 1.21 27.38 -49.36
N GLU A 229 1.91 27.04 -50.44
CA GLU A 229 3.26 27.57 -50.67
C GLU A 229 3.27 29.11 -50.60
N GLY A 230 4.30 29.69 -49.99
CA GLY A 230 4.51 31.12 -49.90
C GLY A 230 4.42 31.70 -48.49
N TRP A 231 4.21 33.01 -48.42
CA TRP A 231 4.19 33.76 -47.16
C TRP A 231 2.80 33.74 -46.53
N HIS A 232 2.76 33.43 -45.22
CA HIS A 232 1.53 33.44 -44.42
C HIS A 232 1.74 34.20 -43.12
N MET A 233 0.72 34.95 -42.74
CA MET A 233 0.61 35.54 -41.41
C MET A 233 -0.15 34.57 -40.52
N ILE A 234 0.50 34.10 -39.46
CA ILE A 234 -0.02 33.05 -38.58
C ILE A 234 0.04 33.48 -37.11
N SER A 235 -0.72 32.78 -36.28
CA SER A 235 -0.58 32.79 -34.83
C SER A 235 -0.82 31.40 -34.27
N LEU A 236 -0.52 31.21 -32.99
CA LEU A 236 -0.79 29.95 -32.29
C LEU A 236 -2.10 30.10 -31.50
N PRO A 237 -3.20 29.46 -31.91
CA PRO A 237 -4.48 29.46 -31.17
C PRO A 237 -4.50 28.44 -30.03
N VAL A 238 -3.45 27.63 -29.91
CA VAL A 238 -3.16 26.71 -28.81
C VAL A 238 -1.80 27.05 -28.19
N ILE A 239 -1.55 26.55 -26.99
CA ILE A 239 -0.24 26.58 -26.32
C ILE A 239 0.43 25.23 -26.62
N PRO A 240 1.33 25.16 -27.63
CA PRO A 240 2.03 23.92 -27.97
C PRO A 240 3.05 23.51 -26.91
N GLU A 241 3.44 22.23 -26.90
CA GLU A 241 4.47 21.69 -26.00
C GLU A 241 5.85 22.30 -26.26
N SER A 242 6.23 22.44 -27.54
CA SER A 242 7.45 23.11 -27.97
C SER A 242 7.15 24.52 -28.46
N LYS A 243 8.08 25.45 -28.22
CA LYS A 243 8.06 26.79 -28.82
C LYS A 243 8.82 26.85 -30.13
N GLU A 244 9.60 25.83 -30.50
CA GLU A 244 10.50 25.89 -31.65
C GLU A 244 9.72 25.84 -32.98
N LEU A 245 10.05 26.74 -33.90
CA LEU A 245 9.44 26.85 -35.23
C LEU A 245 9.50 25.52 -35.99
N ALA A 246 10.63 24.83 -35.91
CA ALA A 246 10.83 23.56 -36.62
C ALA A 246 9.93 22.43 -36.08
N ASP A 247 9.59 22.47 -34.79
CA ASP A 247 8.71 21.49 -34.16
C ASP A 247 7.24 21.79 -34.47
N ILE A 248 6.86 23.07 -34.42
CA ILE A 248 5.47 23.51 -34.64
C ILE A 248 5.12 23.50 -36.14
N PHE A 249 6.04 23.95 -36.99
CA PHE A 249 5.87 24.03 -38.45
C PHE A 249 7.03 23.33 -39.18
N PRO A 250 7.06 21.98 -39.21
CA PRO A 250 8.13 21.23 -39.85
C PRO A 250 8.34 21.63 -41.32
N GLY A 251 9.58 21.92 -41.68
CA GLY A 251 9.98 22.34 -43.04
C GLY A 251 9.93 23.85 -43.28
N VAL A 252 9.36 24.64 -42.36
CA VAL A 252 9.47 26.10 -42.41
C VAL A 252 10.84 26.53 -41.88
N SER A 253 11.58 27.28 -42.68
CA SER A 253 12.96 27.69 -42.36
C SER A 253 13.07 29.10 -41.78
N VAL A 254 12.03 29.93 -41.92
CA VAL A 254 12.04 31.32 -41.47
C VAL A 254 10.70 31.71 -40.87
N ALA A 255 10.77 32.39 -39.73
CA ALA A 255 9.67 33.12 -39.13
C ALA A 255 10.13 34.53 -38.75
N TYR A 256 9.24 35.50 -38.87
CA TYR A 256 9.49 36.90 -38.51
C TYR A 256 8.42 37.39 -37.54
N ALA A 257 8.85 37.91 -36.39
CA ALA A 257 8.00 38.63 -35.47
C ALA A 257 8.16 40.15 -35.69
N PHE A 258 7.10 40.91 -35.45
CA PHE A 258 7.20 42.37 -35.46
C PHE A 258 7.52 42.90 -34.06
N ASP A 259 8.62 43.64 -33.95
CA ASP A 259 8.98 44.48 -32.80
C ASP A 259 9.66 45.75 -33.32
N GLN A 260 8.86 46.78 -33.59
CA GLN A 260 9.22 48.03 -34.29
C GLN A 260 9.70 47.84 -35.76
N SER A 261 10.27 46.67 -36.06
CA SER A 261 10.66 46.17 -37.38
C SER A 261 10.49 44.64 -37.39
N TYR A 262 10.56 44.02 -38.56
CA TYR A 262 10.53 42.56 -38.65
C TYR A 262 11.88 41.96 -38.23
N GLN A 263 11.84 41.08 -37.24
CA GLN A 263 12.99 40.37 -36.70
C GLN A 263 12.81 38.88 -36.91
N ALA A 264 13.85 38.19 -37.38
CA ALA A 264 13.82 36.74 -37.52
C ALA A 264 13.75 36.08 -36.13
N VAL A 265 12.89 35.09 -35.97
CA VAL A 265 12.69 34.35 -34.73
C VAL A 265 12.66 32.86 -34.99
N THR A 266 13.17 32.07 -34.04
CA THR A 266 13.10 30.60 -34.07
C THR A 266 12.07 30.05 -33.11
N GLN A 267 11.62 30.86 -32.15
CA GLN A 267 10.61 30.47 -31.17
C GLN A 267 9.32 31.26 -31.37
N LEU A 268 8.20 30.54 -31.29
CA LEU A 268 6.85 31.07 -31.44
C LEU A 268 6.12 30.98 -30.09
N GLU A 269 5.46 32.08 -29.75
CA GLU A 269 4.63 32.20 -28.55
C GLU A 269 3.17 32.51 -28.93
N PRO A 270 2.19 31.87 -28.26
CA PRO A 270 0.78 32.20 -28.42
C PRO A 270 0.48 33.69 -28.16
N GLY A 271 -0.55 34.20 -28.85
CA GLY A 271 -0.97 35.61 -28.74
C GLY A 271 -0.14 36.62 -29.55
N ARG A 272 0.97 36.18 -30.16
CA ARG A 272 1.75 36.99 -31.12
C ARG A 272 1.46 36.53 -32.55
N GLY A 273 1.56 37.46 -33.50
CA GLY A 273 1.48 37.15 -34.92
C GLY A 273 2.87 37.05 -35.54
N TYR A 274 3.02 36.16 -36.52
CA TYR A 274 4.29 35.90 -37.20
C TYR A 274 4.08 35.82 -38.71
N TRP A 275 5.07 36.24 -39.47
CA TRP A 275 5.18 35.87 -40.88
C TRP A 275 6.05 34.63 -41.01
N ILE A 276 5.54 33.59 -41.67
CA ILE A 276 6.30 32.40 -42.02
C ILE A 276 6.30 32.18 -43.52
N LYS A 277 7.36 31.56 -44.04
CA LYS A 277 7.43 31.15 -45.44
C LYS A 277 7.30 29.64 -45.55
N VAL A 278 6.16 29.19 -46.04
CA VAL A 278 5.85 27.77 -46.25
C VAL A 278 6.44 27.32 -47.59
N PRO A 279 7.25 26.24 -47.61
CA PRO A 279 7.96 25.81 -48.82
C PRO A 279 7.09 25.06 -49.84
N TYR A 280 5.97 24.49 -49.40
CA TYR A 280 4.98 23.81 -50.25
C TYR A 280 3.66 23.69 -49.49
N SER A 281 2.56 23.67 -50.23
CA SER A 281 1.21 23.60 -49.65
C SER A 281 1.02 22.36 -48.78
N ARG A 282 0.64 22.54 -47.51
CA ARG A 282 0.37 21.45 -46.58
C ARG A 282 -0.54 21.87 -45.43
N THR A 283 -1.10 20.88 -44.75
CA THR A 283 -1.78 21.06 -43.47
C THR A 283 -0.78 20.89 -42.32
N TYR A 284 -0.83 21.80 -41.36
CA TYR A 284 -0.14 21.71 -40.08
C TYR A 284 -1.17 21.48 -38.99
N THR A 285 -0.98 20.44 -38.17
CA THR A 285 -1.84 20.15 -37.02
C THR A 285 -1.18 20.71 -35.78
N LEU A 286 -1.71 21.81 -35.26
CA LEU A 286 -1.26 22.40 -34.00
C LEU A 286 -2.02 21.73 -32.86
N LYS A 287 -1.30 21.10 -31.93
CA LYS A 287 -1.88 20.49 -30.72
C LYS A 287 -1.41 21.23 -29.49
N GLY A 288 -2.28 21.41 -28.52
CA GLY A 288 -1.94 21.98 -27.22
C GLY A 288 -3.14 22.49 -26.46
N LEU A 289 -2.89 23.11 -25.31
CA LEU A 289 -3.95 23.74 -24.53
C LEU A 289 -4.58 24.90 -25.28
N ALA A 290 -5.90 25.05 -25.18
CA ALA A 290 -6.60 26.18 -25.78
C ALA A 290 -6.04 27.51 -25.27
N PHE A 291 -5.58 28.39 -26.17
CA PHE A 291 -5.09 29.71 -25.79
C PHE A 291 -6.28 30.68 -25.62
N LYS A 292 -6.84 30.73 -24.40
CA LYS A 292 -8.14 31.40 -24.12
C LYS A 292 -8.05 32.90 -23.80
N CYS A 293 -6.89 33.45 -23.46
CA CYS A 293 -6.79 34.85 -23.04
C CYS A 293 -5.43 35.47 -23.37
N ASN A 294 -5.46 36.70 -23.91
CA ASN A 294 -4.28 37.50 -24.14
C ASN A 294 -4.52 38.93 -23.62
N ARG A 295 -4.02 39.26 -22.43
CA ARG A 295 -3.93 40.65 -21.96
C ARG A 295 -2.55 41.19 -22.30
N LEU A 296 -2.40 41.79 -23.47
CA LEU A 296 -1.17 42.49 -23.85
C LEU A 296 -1.26 43.97 -23.50
N ARG A 297 -0.22 44.48 -22.85
CA ARG A 297 0.00 45.92 -22.73
C ARG A 297 0.79 46.36 -23.96
N LEU A 298 0.19 47.22 -24.78
CA LEU A 298 0.81 47.72 -26.00
C LEU A 298 1.39 49.12 -25.75
N SER A 299 2.55 49.39 -26.33
CA SER A 299 3.14 50.72 -26.38
C SER A 299 2.51 51.54 -27.51
N LYS A 300 2.91 52.81 -27.69
CA LYS A 300 2.53 53.59 -28.88
C LYS A 300 3.26 53.03 -30.10
N GLY A 301 2.53 52.66 -31.16
CA GLY A 301 3.10 52.22 -32.43
C GLY A 301 2.36 51.06 -33.08
N TRP A 302 2.96 50.49 -34.12
CA TRP A 302 2.45 49.29 -34.80
C TRP A 302 2.71 48.04 -33.96
N HIS A 303 1.77 47.09 -34.00
CA HIS A 303 1.89 45.80 -33.33
C HIS A 303 1.32 44.72 -34.24
N LEU A 304 1.93 43.53 -34.24
CA LEU A 304 1.42 42.35 -34.92
C LEU A 304 0.91 41.36 -33.87
N LEU A 305 -0.41 41.20 -33.79
CA LEU A 305 -1.07 40.38 -32.79
C LEU A 305 -1.60 39.10 -33.42
N GLY A 306 -1.51 38.01 -32.66
CA GLY A 306 -2.11 36.75 -33.05
C GLY A 306 -3.58 36.70 -32.63
N GLY A 307 -4.44 36.19 -33.50
CA GLY A 307 -5.82 35.92 -33.14
C GLY A 307 -5.91 34.79 -32.11
N ILE A 308 -6.86 34.89 -31.19
CA ILE A 308 -7.41 33.73 -30.48
C ILE A 308 -8.52 33.11 -31.34
N ASN A 309 -8.99 31.91 -31.03
CA ASN A 309 -10.11 31.26 -31.74
C ASN A 309 -11.48 31.92 -31.41
N ALA A 310 -11.51 33.25 -31.30
CA ALA A 310 -12.67 34.07 -31.00
C ALA A 310 -12.49 35.49 -31.56
N SER A 311 -13.60 36.17 -31.85
CA SER A 311 -13.59 37.58 -32.21
C SER A 311 -13.15 38.41 -31.00
N VAL A 312 -12.07 39.19 -31.14
CA VAL A 312 -11.58 40.09 -30.09
C VAL A 312 -11.76 41.53 -30.54
N MET A 313 -12.45 42.32 -29.73
CA MET A 313 -12.38 43.78 -29.82
C MET A 313 -11.29 44.26 -28.86
N PRO A 314 -10.19 44.84 -29.37
CA PRO A 314 -9.15 45.37 -28.50
C PRO A 314 -9.66 46.57 -27.71
N GLN A 315 -9.29 46.65 -26.42
CA GLN A 315 -9.80 47.64 -25.46
C GLN A 315 -8.65 48.41 -24.79
N PRO A 316 -8.78 49.73 -24.54
CA PRO A 316 -9.94 50.55 -24.88
C PRO A 316 -9.91 51.01 -26.35
N ALA A 317 -11.06 50.97 -27.03
CA ALA A 317 -11.16 51.17 -28.47
C ALA A 317 -10.71 52.58 -28.94
N ASP A 318 -10.79 53.60 -28.06
CA ASP A 318 -10.39 54.99 -28.30
C ASP A 318 -8.87 55.19 -28.45
N LYS A 319 -8.07 54.16 -28.16
CA LYS A 319 -6.60 54.19 -28.30
C LYS A 319 -6.10 53.51 -29.57
N ILE A 320 -7.00 53.03 -30.44
CA ILE A 320 -6.68 52.21 -31.61
C ILE A 320 -7.14 52.94 -32.86
N SER A 321 -6.18 53.42 -33.65
CA SER A 321 -6.48 54.20 -34.85
C SER A 321 -7.04 53.34 -35.98
N VAL A 322 -6.58 52.09 -36.13
CA VAL A 322 -6.97 51.19 -37.21
C VAL A 322 -6.54 49.75 -36.90
N VAL A 323 -7.31 48.76 -37.36
CA VAL A 323 -6.96 47.34 -37.32
C VAL A 323 -6.95 46.78 -38.73
N TYR A 324 -5.84 46.15 -39.13
CA TYR A 324 -5.74 45.44 -40.41
C TYR A 324 -5.70 43.93 -40.18
N GLY A 325 -6.51 43.20 -40.94
CA GLY A 325 -6.37 41.77 -41.14
C GLY A 325 -5.60 41.48 -42.43
N PHE A 326 -5.19 40.23 -42.60
CA PHE A 326 -4.59 39.74 -43.85
C PHE A 326 -5.34 38.49 -44.31
N ASP A 327 -5.92 38.55 -45.50
CA ASP A 327 -6.48 37.40 -46.23
C ASP A 327 -6.12 37.59 -47.72
N ARG A 328 -4.96 37.04 -48.11
CA ARG A 328 -4.31 37.22 -49.42
C ARG A 328 -3.94 38.67 -49.80
N SER A 329 -4.53 39.65 -49.13
CA SER A 329 -4.24 41.08 -49.16
C SER A 329 -4.59 41.68 -47.78
N TYR A 330 -4.02 42.84 -47.47
CA TYR A 330 -4.40 43.55 -46.25
C TYR A 330 -5.80 44.12 -46.39
N PHE A 331 -6.63 43.89 -45.39
CA PHE A 331 -7.97 44.47 -45.32
C PHE A 331 -8.15 45.19 -43.98
N CYS A 332 -8.89 46.29 -43.97
CA CYS A 332 -9.13 47.09 -42.78
C CYS A 332 -10.45 46.65 -42.11
N TYR A 333 -10.41 46.28 -40.83
CA TYR A 333 -11.61 46.20 -40.00
C TYR A 333 -11.91 47.64 -39.52
N ARG A 334 -13.03 48.21 -39.99
CA ARG A 334 -13.55 49.58 -39.78
C ARG A 334 -12.75 50.50 -38.83
N CYS A 335 -12.41 51.68 -39.34
CA CYS A 335 -12.02 52.85 -38.54
C CYS A 335 -13.13 53.17 -37.53
N PHE A 336 -12.78 53.38 -36.26
CA PHE A 336 -13.69 53.86 -35.22
C PHE A 336 -13.89 55.37 -35.30
#